data_AF-A0A662SLF6-F1
#
_entry.id   AF-A0A662SLF6-F1
#
_cell.length_a   1.000
_cell.length_b   1.000
_cell.length_c   1.000
_cell.angle_alpha   90.00
_cell.angle_beta   90.00
_cell.angle_gamma   90.00
#
_symmetry.space_group_name_H-M   'P 1'
#
loop_
_entity.id
_entity.type
_entity.pdbx_description
1 polymer ?
#
loop_
_entity_poly.entity_id
_entity_poly.type
_entity_poly.pdbx_seq_one_letter_code
_entity_poly.pdbx_strand_id
1 'polypeptide(L)'
;MLIPPCSRCGAPSAFTDRATGEDLCPECLLRSIERRARRVVLPILGRGDRVAVALSGGKDSSLTLSLLKKFSEEIEFELVAITIDEGTPYR
;
A
#
# COMPACT_ATOMS: atom_id res chain seq x y z
N MET A 1 27.49 1.85 14.97
CA MET A 1 26.47 0.79 14.78
C MET A 1 26.49 0.40 13.32
N LEU A 2 26.65 -0.89 13.01
CA LEU A 2 26.57 -1.39 11.63
C LEU A 2 25.09 -1.51 11.25
N ILE A 3 24.69 -0.91 10.13
CA ILE A 3 23.36 -1.10 9.55
C ILE A 3 23.31 -2.55 9.03
N PRO A 4 22.39 -3.41 9.51
CA PRO A 4 22.34 -4.78 9.03
C PRO A 4 21.95 -4.81 7.54
N PRO A 5 22.46 -5.77 6.75
CA PRO A 5 22.07 -5.91 5.35
C PRO A 5 20.62 -6.40 5.26
N CYS A 6 19.92 -5.96 4.23
CA CYS A 6 18.57 -6.38 3.91
C CYS A 6 18.52 -7.90 3.71
N SER A 7 17.66 -8.59 4.45
CA SER A 7 17.48 -10.04 4.43
C SER A 7 17.08 -10.60 3.07
N ARG A 8 16.62 -9.76 2.14
CA ARG A 8 16.11 -10.17 0.81
C ARG A 8 17.02 -9.83 -0.36
N CYS A 9 17.87 -8.80 -0.26
CA CYS A 9 18.69 -8.35 -1.39
C CYS A 9 20.11 -7.90 -1.00
N GLY A 10 20.47 -7.90 0.29
CA GLY A 10 21.80 -7.50 0.76
C GLY A 10 22.07 -5.99 0.80
N ALA A 11 21.20 -5.14 0.25
CA ALA A 11 21.34 -3.68 0.34
C ALA A 11 21.22 -3.19 1.79
N PRO A 12 21.73 -2.00 2.16
CA PRO A 12 21.58 -1.46 3.51
C PRO A 12 20.10 -1.42 3.94
N SER A 13 19.78 -1.98 5.10
CA SER A 13 18.41 -1.96 5.62
C SER A 13 18.04 -0.59 6.21
N ALA A 14 16.74 -0.32 6.27
CA ALA A 14 16.18 0.88 6.90
C ALA A 14 15.07 0.55 7.92
N PHE A 15 14.60 -0.69 7.95
CA PHE A 15 13.47 -1.12 8.75
C PHE A 15 13.61 -2.58 9.15
N THR A 16 13.37 -2.89 10.43
CA THR A 16 13.27 -4.28 10.91
C THR A 16 11.79 -4.63 11.13
N ASP A 17 11.27 -5.58 10.34
CA ASP A 17 9.92 -6.12 10.53
C ASP A 17 9.93 -7.04 11.76
N ARG A 18 9.45 -6.55 12.90
CA ARG A 18 9.43 -7.30 14.16
C ARG A 18 8.59 -8.57 14.11
N ALA A 19 7.62 -8.65 13.20
CA ALA A 19 6.76 -9.83 13.09
C ALA A 19 7.46 -11.00 12.39
N THR A 20 8.36 -10.71 11.45
CA THR A 20 9.11 -11.73 10.69
C THR A 20 10.57 -11.84 11.11
N GLY A 21 11.10 -10.85 11.82
CA GLY A 21 12.53 -10.74 12.14
C GLY A 21 13.40 -10.30 10.95
N GLU A 22 12.81 -9.89 9.83
CA GLU A 22 13.57 -9.47 8.65
C GLU A 22 14.03 -8.01 8.75
N ASP A 23 15.28 -7.76 8.36
CA ASP A 23 15.78 -6.42 8.05
C ASP A 23 15.52 -6.11 6.57
N LEU A 24 14.85 -5.01 6.28
CA LEU A 24 14.40 -4.66 4.92
C LEU A 24 14.95 -3.30 4.51
N CYS A 25 15.48 -3.24 3.29
CA CYS A 25 15.70 -1.97 2.60
C CYS A 25 14.34 -1.38 2.15
N PRO A 26 14.27 -0.08 1.85
CA PRO A 26 13.03 0.58 1.46
C PRO A 26 12.28 -0.11 0.31
N GLU A 27 12.99 -0.54 -0.73
CA GLU A 27 12.38 -1.20 -1.90
C GLU A 27 11.81 -2.57 -1.55
N CYS A 28 12.53 -3.35 -0.73
CA CYS A 28 12.06 -4.65 -0.27
C CYS A 28 10.85 -4.52 0.66
N LEU A 29 10.80 -3.47 1.49
CA LEU A 29 9.64 -3.15 2.33
C LEU A 29 8.42 -2.79 1.47
N LEU A 30 8.57 -1.86 0.52
CA LEU A 30 7.48 -1.44 -0.38
C LEU A 30 6.92 -2.63 -1.17
N ARG A 31 7.80 -3.48 -1.74
CA ARG A 31 7.38 -4.73 -2.40
C ARG A 31 6.65 -5.69 -1.44
N SER A 32 7.05 -5.74 -0.18
CA SER A 32 6.40 -6.57 0.84
C SER A 32 4.96 -6.10 1.09
N ILE A 33 4.78 -4.78 1.26
CA ILE A 33 3.47 -4.14 1.49
C ILE A 33 2.56 -4.39 0.28
N GLU A 34 3.05 -4.10 -0.93
CA GLU A 34 2.28 -4.31 -2.16
C GLU A 34 1.85 -5.77 -2.32
N ARG A 35 2.77 -6.73 -2.10
CA ARG A 35 2.46 -8.17 -2.16
C ARG A 35 1.38 -8.59 -1.16
N ARG A 36 1.44 -8.07 0.09
CA ARG A 36 0.43 -8.36 1.12
C ARG A 36 -0.93 -7.81 0.68
N ALA A 37 -0.98 -6.58 0.18
CA ALA A 37 -2.22 -5.97 -0.32
C ALA A 37 -2.80 -6.75 -1.51
N ARG A 38 -1.97 -7.10 -2.51
CA ARG A 38 -2.40 -7.90 -3.67
C ARG A 38 -3.09 -9.19 -3.26
N ARG A 39 -2.53 -9.92 -2.28
CA ARG A 39 -3.07 -11.20 -1.82
C ARG A 39 -4.48 -11.08 -1.24
N VAL A 40 -4.80 -9.95 -0.60
CA VAL A 40 -6.10 -9.72 0.04
C VAL A 40 -7.10 -9.12 -0.94
N VAL A 41 -6.64 -8.20 -1.79
CA VAL A 41 -7.52 -7.34 -2.59
C VAL A 41 -7.85 -7.94 -3.96
N LEU A 42 -6.88 -8.51 -4.69
CA LEU A 42 -7.14 -9.02 -6.04
C LEU A 42 -8.19 -10.13 -6.11
N PRO A 43 -8.31 -11.06 -5.13
CA PRO A 43 -9.34 -12.10 -5.19
C PRO A 43 -10.79 -11.61 -5.08
N ILE A 44 -11.00 -10.37 -4.64
CA ILE A 44 -12.34 -9.79 -4.44
C ILE A 44 -12.71 -8.74 -5.50
N LEU A 45 -11.84 -8.50 -6.50
CA LEU A 45 -12.06 -7.54 -7.58
C LEU A 45 -12.10 -8.27 -8.93
N GLY A 46 -13.01 -7.85 -9.80
CA GLY A 46 -13.18 -8.35 -11.16
C GLY A 46 -12.99 -7.28 -12.22
N ARG A 47 -12.78 -7.73 -13.46
CA ARG A 47 -12.74 -6.86 -14.63
C ARG A 47 -14.06 -6.13 -14.81
N GLY A 48 -14.01 -4.82 -15.04
CA GLY A 48 -15.20 -3.98 -15.20
C GLY A 48 -15.91 -3.58 -13.91
N ASP A 49 -15.42 -4.00 -12.74
CA ASP A 49 -15.94 -3.52 -11.46
C ASP A 49 -15.76 -2.00 -11.35
N ARG A 50 -16.63 -1.38 -10.56
CA ARG A 50 -16.52 0.03 -10.16
C ARG A 50 -16.20 0.12 -8.68
N VAL A 51 -14.96 0.44 -8.37
CA VAL A 51 -14.42 0.43 -7.00
C VAL A 51 -14.30 1.87 -6.49
N ALA A 52 -14.90 2.14 -5.34
CA ALA A 52 -14.78 3.43 -4.66
C ALA A 52 -13.87 3.33 -3.43
N VAL A 53 -12.94 4.27 -3.28
CA VAL A 53 -12.10 4.42 -2.08
C VAL A 53 -12.55 5.66 -1.32
N ALA A 54 -12.89 5.47 -0.04
CA ALA A 54 -13.09 6.58 0.89
C ALA A 54 -11.72 7.22 1.22
N LEU A 55 -11.44 8.38 0.65
CA LEU A 55 -10.19 9.10 0.78
C LEU A 55 -10.29 10.20 1.83
N SER A 56 -9.75 9.93 3.02
CA SER A 56 -9.66 10.89 4.13
C SER A 56 -8.45 11.82 4.07
N GLY A 57 -7.50 11.59 3.15
CA GLY A 57 -6.22 12.30 3.09
C GLY A 57 -5.13 11.76 4.05
N GLY A 58 -5.48 10.80 4.92
CA GLY A 58 -4.52 10.11 5.78
C GLY A 58 -3.61 9.14 5.01
N LYS A 59 -2.53 8.69 5.66
CA LYS A 59 -1.56 7.75 5.08
C LYS A 59 -2.21 6.42 4.63
N ASP A 60 -3.18 5.93 5.40
CA ASP A 60 -3.79 4.62 5.19
C ASP A 60 -4.74 4.61 3.97
N SER A 61 -5.60 5.62 3.86
CA SER A 61 -6.50 5.80 2.73
C SER A 61 -5.74 6.20 1.45
N SER A 62 -4.70 7.03 1.57
CA SER A 62 -3.85 7.42 0.44
C SER A 62 -3.04 6.23 -0.10
N LEU A 63 -2.47 5.40 0.78
CA LEU A 63 -1.76 4.18 0.37
C LEU A 63 -2.72 3.20 -0.31
N THR A 64 -3.94 3.05 0.22
CA THR A 64 -4.97 2.19 -0.37
C THR A 64 -5.33 2.63 -1.78
N LEU A 65 -5.58 3.93 -1.99
CA LEU A 65 -5.84 4.51 -3.31
C LEU A 65 -4.66 4.29 -4.26
N SER A 66 -3.42 4.53 -3.80
CA SER A 66 -2.21 4.36 -4.61
C SER A 66 -2.02 2.91 -5.08
N LEU A 67 -2.22 1.94 -4.19
CA LEU A 67 -2.11 0.52 -4.52
C LEU A 67 -3.23 0.06 -5.46
N LEU A 68 -4.48 0.44 -5.19
CA LEU A 68 -5.61 0.12 -6.05
C LEU A 68 -5.48 0.74 -7.44
N LYS A 69 -4.88 1.93 -7.56
CA LYS A 69 -4.61 2.53 -8.86
C LYS A 69 -3.68 1.66 -9.71
N LYS A 70 -2.61 1.09 -9.12
CA LYS A 70 -1.76 0.13 -9.83
C LYS A 70 -2.53 -1.12 -10.24
N PHE A 71 -3.33 -1.69 -9.33
CA PHE A 71 -4.08 -2.92 -9.62
C PHE A 71 -5.19 -2.71 -10.64
N SER A 72 -5.76 -1.50 -10.73
CA SER A 72 -6.79 -1.14 -11.71
C SER A 72 -6.27 -1.26 -13.15
N GLU A 73 -5.00 -0.99 -13.37
CA GLU A 73 -4.36 -1.08 -14.69
C GLU A 73 -4.09 -2.54 -15.10
N GLU A 74 -4.03 -3.45 -14.12
CA GLU A 74 -3.80 -4.88 -14.36
C GLU A 74 -5.11 -5.69 -14.53
N ILE A 75 -6.15 -5.35 -13.76
CA ILE A 75 -7.45 -6.07 -13.76
C ILE A 75 -8.50 -5.35 -14.64
N GLU A 76 -8.24 -4.10 -15.04
CA GLU A 76 -9.14 -3.25 -15.83
C GLU A 76 -10.50 -3.00 -15.13
N PHE A 77 -10.44 -2.45 -13.90
CA PHE A 77 -11.61 -1.95 -13.17
C PHE A 77 -11.60 -0.41 -13.09
N GLU A 78 -12.77 0.21 -12.95
CA GLU A 78 -12.90 1.66 -12.74
C GLU A 78 -12.64 1.99 -11.27
N LEU A 79 -11.78 2.99 -11.00
CA LEU A 79 -11.44 3.43 -9.66
C LEU A 79 -11.88 4.88 -9.43
N VAL A 80 -12.65 5.10 -8.37
CA VAL A 80 -13.13 6.42 -7.95
C VAL A 80 -12.65 6.69 -6.51
N ALA A 81 -12.16 7.90 -6.25
CA ALA A 81 -11.88 8.36 -4.89
C ALA A 81 -12.99 9.30 -4.43
N ILE A 82 -13.47 9.10 -3.20
CA ILE A 82 -14.52 9.92 -2.58
C ILE A 82 -13.96 10.51 -1.29
N THR A 83 -13.95 11.83 -1.20
CA THR A 83 -13.62 12.56 0.03
C THR A 83 -14.87 13.22 0.56
N ILE A 84 -15.05 13.18 1.88
CA ILE A 84 -16.14 13.87 2.59
C ILE A 84 -15.50 15.05 3.32
N ASP A 85 -15.96 16.25 3.00
CA ASP A 85 -15.69 17.44 3.81
C ASP A 85 -16.76 17.52 4.90
N GLU A 86 -16.35 17.37 6.16
CA GLU A 86 -17.25 17.41 7.32
C GLU A 86 -17.65 18.85 7.71
N GLY A 87 -17.05 19.87 7.08
CA GLY A 87 -17.36 21.27 7.36
C GLY A 87 -16.89 21.74 8.74
N THR A 88 -15.88 21.08 9.32
CA THR A 88 -15.31 21.48 10.61
C THR A 88 -14.02 22.29 10.42
N PRO A 89 -13.85 23.43 11.11
CA PRO A 89 -12.59 24.15 11.08
C PRO A 89 -11.51 23.36 11.84
N TYR A 90 -10.32 23.23 11.24
CA TYR A 90 -9.14 22.67 11.90
C TYR A 90 -8.83 23.48 13.16
N ARG A 91 -8.89 22.83 14.33
CA ARG A 91 -8.44 23.38 15.62
C ARG A 91 -7.07 22.86 15.98
#